data_AF-F3FTT1-F1
#
_entry.id   AF-F3FTT1-F1
#
_cell.length_a   1.000
_cell.length_b   1.000
_cell.length_c   1.000
_cell.angle_alpha   90.00
_cell.angle_beta   90.00
_cell.angle_gamma   90.00
#
_symmetry.space_group_name_H-M   'P 1'
#
loop_
_entity.id
_entity.type
_entity.pdbx_description
1 polymer ?
#
loop_
_entity_poly.entity_id
_entity_poly.type
_entity_poly.pdbx_seq_one_letter_code
_entity_poly.pdbx_strand_id
1 'polypeptide(L)' 'ESHVLASEMAEVKPPALQVIESLNLDDQLGQQRWISHEDLKALSRKAKAIIRTGECQPYSNVALVSGVVF' A
#
# COMPACT_ATOMS: atom_id res chain seq x y z
N GLU A 1 4.37 -7.26 -8.24
CA GLU A 1 3.96 -6.69 -9.54
C GLU A 1 3.50 -5.26 -9.38
N SER A 2 2.55 -4.99 -8.47
CA SER A 2 2.17 -3.61 -8.14
C SER A 2 1.81 -3.48 -6.66
N HIS A 3 1.76 -2.24 -6.19
CA HIS A 3 1.25 -1.90 -4.87
C HIS A 3 0.31 -0.69 -4.95
N VAL A 4 -0.62 -0.61 -4.00
CA VAL A 4 -1.65 0.42 -3.96
C VAL A 4 -1.67 1.08 -2.59
N LEU A 5 -1.69 2.41 -2.58
CA LEU A 5 -1.70 3.25 -1.39
C LEU A 5 -2.90 4.20 -1.42
N ALA A 6 -3.37 4.61 -0.24
CA ALA A 6 -4.39 5.63 -0.10
C ALA A 6 -3.79 7.03 -0.31
N SER A 7 -4.39 7.88 -1.13
CA SER A 7 -3.95 9.26 -1.40
C SER A 7 -3.72 10.09 -0.14
N GLU A 8 -4.54 9.88 0.88
CA GLU A 8 -4.50 10.53 2.19
C GLU A 8 -3.19 10.24 2.94
N MET A 9 -2.52 9.12 2.63
CA MET A 9 -1.20 8.80 3.18
C MET A 9 -0.14 9.80 2.72
N ALA A 10 -0.26 10.40 1.52
CA ALA A 10 0.65 11.42 1.03
C ALA A 10 0.52 12.76 1.78
N GLU A 11 -0.65 13.01 2.38
CA GLU A 11 -0.91 14.20 3.21
C GLU A 11 -0.45 13.98 4.65
N VAL A 12 -0.82 12.84 5.25
CA VAL A 12 -0.48 12.50 6.65
C VAL A 12 1.00 12.15 6.81
N LYS A 13 1.62 11.55 5.78
CA LYS A 13 3.03 11.15 5.76
C LYS A 13 3.45 10.33 6.99
N PRO A 14 2.79 9.20 7.28
CA PRO A 14 3.22 8.32 8.36
C PRO A 14 4.63 7.78 8.09
N PRO A 15 5.41 7.38 9.12
CA PRO A 15 6.77 6.88 8.94
C PRO A 15 6.88 5.71 7.94
N ALA A 16 5.84 4.89 7.83
CA ALA A 16 5.76 3.79 6.87
C ALA A 16 5.89 4.25 5.40
N LEU A 17 5.49 5.48 5.07
CA LEU A 17 5.57 6.01 3.70
C LEU A 17 7.02 6.07 3.22
N GLN A 18 7.95 6.52 4.06
CA GLN A 18 9.38 6.62 3.71
C GLN A 18 9.99 5.26 3.39
N VAL A 19 9.58 4.23 4.13
CA VAL A 19 10.02 2.85 3.89
C VAL A 19 9.47 2.35 2.56
N ILE A 20 8.19 2.58 2.29
CA ILE A 20 7.55 2.18 1.02
C ILE A 20 8.19 2.91 -0.17
N GLU A 21 8.46 4.21 -0.05
CA GLU A 21 9.14 5.00 -1.08
C GLU A 21 10.56 4.47 -1.36
N SER A 22 11.30 4.11 -0.32
CA SER A 22 12.64 3.51 -0.46
C SER A 22 12.58 2.17 -1.18
N LEU A 23 11.65 1.28 -0.79
CA LEU A 23 11.44 0.00 -1.45
C LEU A 23 10.95 0.14 -2.90
N ASN A 24 10.20 1.19 -3.21
CA ASN A 24 9.76 1.48 -4.57
C ASN A 24 10.91 2.02 -5.44
N LEU A 25 11.80 2.86 -4.88
CA LEU A 25 13.01 3.32 -5.56
C LEU A 25 13.96 2.17 -5.88
N ASP A 26 14.03 1.16 -5.00
CA ASP A 26 14.80 -0.07 -5.20
C ASP A 26 14.09 -1.10 -6.11
N ASP A 27 12.98 -0.72 -6.76
CA ASP A 27 12.16 -1.56 -7.66
C ASP A 27 11.65 -2.87 -7.03
N GLN A 28 11.48 -2.91 -5.69
CA GLN A 28 11.04 -4.12 -4.98
C GLN A 28 9.52 -4.28 -4.94
N LEU A 29 8.76 -3.21 -5.21
CA LEU A 29 7.30 -3.19 -5.09
C LEU A 29 6.56 -3.12 -6.44
N GLY A 30 7.29 -2.96 -7.54
CA GLY A 30 6.74 -2.78 -8.89
C GLY A 30 5.87 -1.52 -9.01
N GLN A 31 4.87 -1.53 -9.89
CA GLN A 31 4.11 -0.32 -10.22
C GLN A 31 3.33 0.24 -9.00
N GLN A 32 3.55 1.52 -8.70
CA GLN A 32 2.81 2.25 -7.66
C GLN A 32 1.50 2.84 -8.18
N ARG A 33 0.43 2.72 -7.40
CA ARG A 33 -0.87 3.36 -7.67
C ARG A 33 -1.44 4.04 -6.42
N TRP A 34 -2.02 5.22 -6.63
CA TRP A 34 -2.72 5.99 -5.61
C TRP A 34 -4.22 5.96 -5.87
N ILE A 35 -5.02 5.69 -4.84
CA ILE A 35 -6.49 5.73 -4.87
C ILE A 35 -7.01 6.35 -3.57
N SER A 36 -8.30 6.66 -3.48
CA SER A 36 -8.87 7.14 -2.21
C SER A 36 -8.82 6.07 -1.12
N HIS A 37 -8.85 6.48 0.16
CA HIS A 37 -8.94 5.53 1.26
C HIS A 37 -10.21 4.67 1.17
N GLU A 38 -11.33 5.25 0.72
CA GLU A 38 -12.58 4.51 0.49
C GLU A 38 -12.42 3.43 -0.59
N ASP A 39 -11.75 3.75 -1.69
CA ASP A 39 -11.47 2.77 -2.75
C ASP A 39 -10.50 1.68 -2.26
N LEU A 40 -9.52 2.03 -1.41
CA LEU A 40 -8.62 1.04 -0.82
C LEU A 40 -9.38 0.07 0.11
N LYS A 41 -10.34 0.57 0.90
CA LYS A 41 -11.27 -0.28 1.66
C LYS A 41 -12.17 -1.11 0.75
N ALA A 42 -12.56 -0.59 -0.40
CA ALA A 42 -13.32 -1.36 -1.38
C ALA A 42 -12.49 -2.48 -2.02
N LEU A 43 -11.23 -2.19 -2.33
CA LEU A 43 -10.26 -3.13 -2.87
C LEU A 43 -9.92 -4.23 -1.87
N SER A 44 -9.76 -3.90 -0.58
CA SER A 44 -9.36 -4.87 0.46
C SER A 44 -10.37 -6.01 0.64
N ARG A 45 -11.65 -5.80 0.31
CA ARG A 45 -12.67 -6.86 0.29
C ARG A 45 -12.37 -7.99 -0.70
N LYS A 46 -11.54 -7.74 -1.71
CA LYS A 46 -11.09 -8.73 -2.70
C LYS A 46 -9.73 -9.34 -2.34
N ALA A 47 -9.10 -8.89 -1.26
CA ALA A 47 -7.80 -9.40 -0.85
C ALA A 47 -7.91 -10.87 -0.43
N LYS A 48 -6.87 -11.65 -0.73
CA LYS A 48 -6.79 -13.05 -0.28
C LYS A 48 -6.57 -13.15 1.23
N ALA A 49 -5.86 -12.19 1.80
CA ALA A 49 -5.62 -12.05 3.22
C ALA A 49 -5.44 -10.58 3.59
N ILE A 50 -5.71 -10.24 4.84
CA ILE A 50 -5.42 -8.94 5.43
C ILE A 50 -4.51 -9.18 6.63
N ILE A 51 -3.30 -8.63 6.59
CA ILE A 51 -2.35 -8.68 7.70
C ILE A 51 -2.57 -7.43 8.54
N ARG A 52 -3.17 -7.60 9.72
CA ARG A 52 -3.38 -6.51 10.67
C ARG A 52 -2.16 -6.38 11.58
N THR A 53 -1.57 -5.19 11.61
CA THR A 53 -0.42 -4.85 12.46
C THR A 53 -0.88 -4.11 13.72
N GLY A 54 0.07 -3.79 14.61
CA GLY A 54 -0.13 -2.88 15.74
C GLY A 54 0.14 -1.40 15.39
N GLU A 55 0.23 -1.06 14.11
CA GLU A 55 0.43 0.32 13.67
C GLU A 55 -0.83 1.16 13.98
N CYS A 56 -0.60 2.35 14.55
CA CYS A 56 -1.65 3.26 15.01
C CYS A 56 -1.67 4.58 14.23
N GLN A 57 -0.73 4.81 13.32
CA GLN A 57 -0.71 6.00 12.48
C GLN A 57 -1.79 5.93 11.37
N PRO A 58 -2.57 7.00 11.14
CA PRO A 58 -3.63 7.00 10.14
C PRO A 58 -3.13 6.64 8.73
N TYR A 59 -3.98 5.95 7.97
CA TYR A 59 -3.74 5.56 6.58
C TYR A 59 -2.51 4.67 6.32
N SER A 60 -1.90 4.09 7.36
CA SER A 60 -0.78 3.14 7.25
C SER A 60 -1.21 1.76 6.73
N ASN A 61 -1.76 1.73 5.51
CA ASN A 61 -2.24 0.55 4.83
C ASN A 61 -1.65 0.49 3.42
N VAL A 62 -1.28 -0.71 2.98
CA VAL A 62 -0.79 -0.97 1.62
C VAL A 62 -1.44 -2.25 1.10
N ALA A 63 -1.90 -2.23 -0.15
CA ALA A 63 -2.31 -3.46 -0.84
C ALA A 63 -1.17 -3.92 -1.76
N LEU A 64 -0.76 -5.18 -1.60
CA LEU A 64 0.25 -5.81 -2.44
C LEU A 64 -0.43 -6.70 -3.47
N VAL A 65 -0.08 -6.51 -4.75
CA VAL A 65 -0.61 -7.30 -5.86
C VAL A 65 0.52 -8.19 -6.39
N SER A 66 0.32 -9.49 -6.17
CA SER A 66 1.20 -10.54 -6.69
C SER A 66 0.95 -10.68 -8.20
N GLY A 67 2.04 -10.74 -8.96
CA GLY A 67 2.02 -11.15 -10.36
C GLY A 67 2.38 -12.61 -10.51
N VAL A 68 2.73 -13.01 -11.73
CA VAL A 68 3.29 -14.32 -12.02
C VAL A 68 4.82 -14.26 -12.03
N VAL A 69 5.48 -15.37 -11.73
CA VAL A 69 6.95 -15.47 -11.64
C VAL A 69 7.63 -15.80 -12.98
N PHE A 70 6.85 -15.97 -14.05
CA PHE A 70 7.28 -16.46 -15.35
C PHE A 70 6.69 -15.63 -16.49
#